data_AF-A0A7W8FDY9-F1
#
_entry.id   AF-A0A7W8FDY9-F1
#
_cell.length_a   1.000
_cell.length_b   1.000
_cell.length_c   1.000
_cell.angle_alpha   90.00
_cell.angle_beta   90.00
_cell.angle_gamma   90.00
#
_symmetry.space_group_name_H-M   'P 1'
#
loop_
_entity.id
_entity.type
_entity.pdbx_description
1 polymer ?
#
loop_
_entity_poly.entity_id
_entity_poly.type
_entity_poly.pdbx_seq_one_letter_code
_entity_poly.pdbx_strand_id
1 'polypeptide(L)'
;MPRLFFSFSLPRMAGVILSAAFWVALCCTLSTVSASAQVTLLVPSQPSIEAPPKSDKAEPAAKREDKKQDNKQPAAKPEKSTDAGKTAATARKPDPAAPAKATPNGDQASTQAPAQAGADAPTPPPAPELPSIDEQVDVLITMMRPFQNQGLVMDMPQLFAALRYDNASPVKDGLVQPERRDLLGDVEEIGYLDQKAWGANVALTTPGLYQFIIEGRPWWDAAQGQFLQHYVKTMLPVHGVERGWDQPVGQTFEIQALTRPFGLTAPALFTGVALLNGKPLPNAAVRMARINTEKRTVPTPWHEELSARTDKAGQFSFILNQPGWWCCTAMTPGDPLKGSDGQPKPLSLGALLWMYVDGQADARKR
;
A
#
# COMPACT_ATOMS: atom_id res chain seq x y z
N MET A 1 -62.06 44.13 78.38
CA MET A 1 -60.87 44.95 78.06
C MET A 1 -59.82 44.03 77.46
N PRO A 2 -59.33 44.32 76.23
CA PRO A 2 -58.58 43.36 75.41
C PRO A 2 -57.06 43.51 75.58
N ARG A 3 -56.32 42.42 75.36
CA ARG A 3 -54.86 42.42 75.16
C ARG A 3 -54.54 42.08 73.70
N LEU A 4 -54.04 43.08 72.99
CA LEU A 4 -53.29 42.95 71.74
C LEU A 4 -51.89 42.41 72.05
N PHE A 5 -51.38 41.44 71.29
CA PHE A 5 -49.94 41.34 70.99
C PHE A 5 -49.73 40.62 69.64
N PHE A 6 -48.62 41.00 69.02
CA PHE A 6 -48.34 41.08 67.60
C PHE A 6 -47.91 39.75 66.95
N SER A 7 -48.31 39.56 65.68
CA SER A 7 -47.73 38.58 64.77
C SER A 7 -46.32 39.00 64.34
N PHE A 8 -45.34 38.13 64.55
CA PHE A 8 -44.04 38.17 63.89
C PHE A 8 -44.10 37.35 62.60
N SER A 9 -43.83 37.98 61.46
CA SER A 9 -43.46 37.30 60.22
C SER A 9 -42.11 37.85 59.76
N LEU A 10 -41.09 36.99 59.74
CA LEU A 10 -39.79 37.26 59.12
C LEU A 10 -39.79 36.84 57.62
N PRO A 11 -38.79 37.27 56.81
CA PRO A 11 -38.95 37.56 55.40
C PRO A 11 -38.35 36.53 54.41
N ARG A 12 -38.69 36.77 53.13
CA ARG A 12 -38.02 36.39 51.86
C ARG A 12 -36.62 35.77 51.95
N MET A 13 -36.46 34.59 51.34
CA MET A 13 -35.47 34.27 50.29
C MET A 13 -35.44 32.75 50.03
N ALA A 14 -36.10 32.29 48.95
CA ALA A 14 -35.82 30.98 48.34
C ALA A 14 -36.44 30.97 46.94
N GLY A 15 -35.65 31.27 45.91
CA GLY A 15 -36.18 31.32 44.55
C GLY A 15 -35.15 31.60 43.47
N VAL A 16 -33.92 31.11 43.60
CA VAL A 16 -32.92 31.11 42.50
C VAL A 16 -32.03 29.86 42.62
N ILE A 17 -32.60 28.65 42.52
CA ILE A 17 -31.81 27.42 42.27
C ILE A 17 -32.65 26.48 41.41
N LEU A 18 -33.01 26.88 40.18
CA LEU A 18 -33.61 25.97 39.21
C LEU A 18 -33.39 26.46 37.77
N SER A 19 -32.15 26.79 37.41
CA SER A 19 -31.78 27.02 36.00
C SER A 19 -30.43 26.46 35.58
N ALA A 20 -29.59 25.99 36.51
CA ALA A 20 -28.28 25.41 36.19
C ALA A 20 -28.33 23.91 35.84
N ALA A 21 -29.36 23.17 36.30
CA ALA A 21 -29.45 21.72 36.07
C ALA A 21 -29.94 21.34 34.66
N PHE A 22 -30.55 22.28 33.92
CA PHE A 22 -31.07 22.01 32.57
C PHE A 22 -30.07 22.32 31.45
N TRP A 23 -28.96 23.02 31.75
CA TRP A 23 -27.88 23.30 30.79
C TRP A 23 -26.72 22.30 30.87
N VAL A 24 -26.61 21.51 31.94
CA VAL A 24 -25.59 20.46 32.06
C VAL A 24 -26.04 19.15 31.40
N ALA A 25 -27.34 18.92 31.25
CA ALA A 25 -27.88 17.72 30.60
C ALA A 25 -27.81 17.76 29.06
N LEU A 26 -27.48 18.91 28.44
CA LEU A 26 -27.35 19.05 26.98
C LEU A 26 -25.90 18.91 26.47
N CYS A 27 -24.92 18.80 27.37
CA CYS A 27 -23.49 18.72 26.99
C CYS A 27 -22.87 17.31 27.08
N CYS A 28 -23.64 16.26 27.40
CA CYS A 28 -23.08 14.91 27.63
C CYS A 28 -23.59 13.80 26.71
N THR A 29 -24.16 14.12 25.54
CA THR A 29 -24.56 13.10 24.54
C THR A 29 -23.97 13.31 23.15
N LEU A 30 -22.94 14.13 23.01
CA LEU A 30 -22.01 13.98 21.88
C LEU A 30 -21.03 12.88 22.27
N SER A 31 -21.52 11.64 22.28
CA SER A 31 -20.64 10.52 22.00
C SER A 31 -20.03 10.84 20.64
N THR A 32 -18.79 11.29 20.65
CA THR A 32 -17.98 11.35 19.45
C THR A 32 -17.91 9.90 18.97
N VAL A 33 -18.83 9.53 18.09
CA VAL A 33 -18.65 8.36 17.24
C VAL A 33 -17.32 8.66 16.57
N SER A 34 -16.25 8.00 17.02
CA SER A 34 -15.03 7.95 16.22
C SER A 34 -15.51 7.48 14.87
N ALA A 35 -15.49 8.36 13.87
CA ALA A 35 -15.88 7.99 12.53
C ALA A 35 -14.85 6.94 12.10
N SER A 36 -15.21 5.67 12.24
CA SER A 36 -14.37 4.55 11.83
C SER A 36 -14.00 4.77 10.37
N ALA A 37 -12.72 4.59 10.04
CA ALA A 37 -12.18 4.96 8.73
C ALA A 37 -12.95 4.24 7.62
N GLN A 38 -13.51 5.01 6.70
CA GLN A 38 -14.15 4.52 5.48
C GLN A 38 -13.07 4.43 4.41
N VAL A 39 -12.94 3.28 3.75
CA VAL A 39 -11.91 3.04 2.74
C VAL A 39 -12.52 2.40 1.50
N THR A 40 -11.97 2.75 0.34
CA THR A 40 -12.27 2.05 -0.90
C THR A 40 -11.48 0.75 -0.93
N LEU A 41 -12.17 -0.38 -0.83
CA LEU A 41 -11.65 -1.71 -1.05
C LEU A 41 -11.40 -1.91 -2.55
N LEU A 42 -10.21 -2.42 -2.88
CA LEU A 42 -9.84 -2.91 -4.19
C LEU A 42 -9.02 -4.18 -3.97
N VAL A 43 -9.62 -5.35 -4.19
CA VAL A 43 -8.95 -6.63 -3.95
C VAL A 43 -9.27 -7.65 -5.05
N PRO A 44 -8.28 -8.38 -5.58
CA PRO A 44 -8.53 -9.58 -6.37
C PRO A 44 -9.09 -10.71 -5.49
N SER A 45 -9.80 -11.66 -6.11
CA SER A 45 -10.37 -12.83 -5.43
C SER A 45 -9.32 -13.76 -4.84
N GLN A 46 -8.08 -13.68 -5.33
CA GLN A 46 -6.91 -14.40 -4.82
C GLN A 46 -5.71 -13.45 -4.73
N PRO A 47 -4.79 -13.63 -3.77
CA PRO A 47 -3.65 -12.73 -3.59
C PRO A 47 -2.45 -13.04 -4.51
N SER A 48 -2.45 -14.18 -5.19
CA SER A 48 -1.50 -14.57 -6.24
C SER A 48 -2.14 -15.63 -7.14
N ILE A 49 -1.59 -15.80 -8.35
CA ILE A 49 -1.92 -16.93 -9.23
C ILE A 49 -0.63 -17.68 -9.50
N GLU A 50 -0.55 -18.93 -9.03
CA GLU A 50 0.65 -19.75 -9.15
C GLU A 50 0.68 -20.49 -10.49
N ALA A 51 1.87 -20.67 -11.05
CA ALA A 51 2.02 -21.50 -12.25
C ALA A 51 1.64 -22.96 -11.93
N PRO A 52 1.00 -23.68 -12.86
CA PRO A 52 0.71 -25.09 -12.65
C PRO A 52 2.00 -25.86 -12.35
N PRO A 53 1.96 -26.87 -11.46
CA PRO A 53 3.13 -27.66 -11.12
C PRO A 53 3.71 -28.26 -12.40
N LYS A 54 5.03 -28.12 -12.60
CA LYS A 54 5.71 -28.76 -13.72
C LYS A 54 5.47 -30.26 -13.60
N SER A 55 4.70 -30.84 -14.52
CA SER A 55 4.61 -32.29 -14.62
C SER A 55 6.01 -32.80 -14.94
N ASP A 56 6.61 -33.60 -14.06
CA ASP A 56 7.80 -34.35 -14.38
C ASP A 56 7.46 -35.28 -15.55
N LYS A 57 7.70 -34.83 -16.78
CA LYS A 57 7.81 -35.76 -17.91
C LYS A 57 9.00 -36.63 -17.58
N ALA A 58 8.71 -37.87 -17.18
CA ALA A 58 9.69 -38.89 -16.89
C ALA A 58 10.74 -38.92 -18.01
N GLU A 59 11.97 -38.55 -17.67
CA GLU A 59 13.15 -38.85 -18.48
C GLU A 59 13.17 -40.37 -18.70
N PRO A 60 13.36 -40.87 -19.94
CA PRO A 60 13.49 -42.30 -20.14
C PRO A 60 14.72 -42.79 -19.40
N ALA A 61 14.52 -43.73 -18.48
CA ALA A 61 15.52 -44.28 -17.60
C ALA A 61 16.81 -44.68 -18.35
N ALA A 62 17.86 -43.87 -18.19
CA ALA A 62 19.21 -44.31 -18.53
C ALA A 62 19.60 -45.43 -17.56
N LYS A 63 19.86 -46.61 -18.10
CA LYS A 63 20.36 -47.78 -17.38
C LYS A 63 21.61 -47.40 -16.57
N ARG A 64 21.50 -47.43 -15.24
CA ARG A 64 22.67 -47.42 -14.35
C ARG A 64 23.27 -48.82 -14.34
N GLU A 65 24.49 -48.94 -14.85
CA GLU A 65 25.35 -50.10 -14.60
C GLU A 65 25.99 -49.96 -13.22
N ASP A 66 25.84 -51.00 -12.40
CA ASP A 66 26.47 -51.17 -11.11
C ASP A 66 27.99 -51.32 -11.23
N LYS A 67 28.76 -50.44 -10.57
CA LYS A 67 30.10 -50.78 -10.10
C LYS A 67 30.30 -50.37 -8.64
N LYS A 68 30.23 -51.40 -7.82
CA LYS A 68 30.66 -51.53 -6.44
C LYS A 68 32.16 -51.22 -6.30
N GLN A 69 32.55 -50.32 -5.39
CA GLN A 69 33.89 -50.37 -4.81
C GLN A 69 33.94 -49.82 -3.39
N ASP A 70 34.80 -50.46 -2.61
CA ASP A 70 34.74 -50.67 -1.17
C ASP A 70 35.14 -49.49 -0.28
N ASN A 71 34.62 -49.62 0.94
CA ASN A 71 34.84 -48.87 2.17
C ASN A 71 36.33 -48.82 2.61
N LYS A 72 36.86 -47.63 2.93
CA LYS A 72 37.85 -47.48 4.02
C LYS A 72 37.95 -46.05 4.54
N GLN A 73 37.50 -45.87 5.78
CA GLN A 73 37.80 -44.73 6.65
C GLN A 73 39.14 -44.96 7.39
N PRO A 74 39.82 -43.90 7.86
CA PRO A 74 40.15 -43.88 9.28
C PRO A 74 39.95 -42.52 9.98
N ALA A 75 39.93 -42.61 11.30
CA ALA A 75 39.48 -41.63 12.29
C ALA A 75 40.50 -40.54 12.68
N ALA A 76 39.99 -39.58 13.48
CA ALA A 76 40.60 -38.42 14.15
C ALA A 76 41.80 -38.76 15.09
N LYS A 77 42.61 -37.86 15.68
CA LYS A 77 42.47 -36.50 16.26
C LYS A 77 43.89 -36.03 16.77
N PRO A 78 44.06 -35.08 17.72
CA PRO A 78 44.38 -33.64 17.65
C PRO A 78 45.83 -33.23 18.08
N GLU A 79 46.06 -31.90 18.20
CA GLU A 79 46.98 -31.13 19.10
C GLU A 79 47.90 -30.16 18.34
N LYS A 80 48.41 -29.03 18.87
CA LYS A 80 48.04 -27.98 19.85
C LYS A 80 49.22 -26.96 19.78
N SER A 81 48.94 -25.66 19.97
CA SER A 81 49.78 -24.52 20.47
C SER A 81 51.31 -24.50 20.23
N THR A 82 51.95 -23.38 19.88
CA THR A 82 52.27 -22.19 20.74
C THR A 82 52.88 -21.07 19.86
N ASP A 83 52.48 -19.79 20.02
CA ASP A 83 53.16 -18.70 20.78
C ASP A 83 54.46 -18.20 20.08
N ALA A 84 54.86 -16.93 19.99
CA ALA A 84 54.54 -15.66 20.65
C ALA A 84 55.11 -14.50 19.79
N GLY A 85 54.68 -13.26 20.05
CA GLY A 85 55.61 -12.12 20.13
C GLY A 85 55.39 -10.90 19.21
N LYS A 86 54.84 -9.82 19.81
CA LYS A 86 55.31 -8.40 19.80
C LYS A 86 55.70 -7.76 18.43
N THR A 87 55.33 -6.53 18.06
CA THR A 87 55.20 -5.28 18.82
C THR A 87 54.73 -4.15 17.88
N ALA A 88 54.25 -3.07 18.51
CA ALA A 88 54.42 -1.65 18.13
C ALA A 88 53.40 -0.96 17.20
N ALA A 89 52.89 0.12 17.78
CA ALA A 89 51.99 1.15 17.28
C ALA A 89 52.58 2.00 16.15
N THR A 90 51.73 2.67 15.37
CA THR A 90 51.57 4.14 15.44
C THR A 90 50.43 4.62 14.54
N ALA A 91 49.75 5.66 15.04
CA ALA A 91 48.62 6.34 14.44
C ALA A 91 49.04 7.34 13.35
N ARG A 92 48.12 7.65 12.42
CA ARG A 92 48.04 8.99 11.82
C ARG A 92 46.61 9.33 11.38
N LYS A 93 46.17 10.52 11.82
CA LYS A 93 44.95 11.25 11.43
C LYS A 93 45.20 12.07 10.13
N PRO A 94 44.14 12.67 9.53
CA PRO A 94 44.07 13.07 8.11
C PRO A 94 44.14 14.59 7.84
N ASP A 95 43.90 14.93 6.56
CA ASP A 95 43.50 16.22 5.91
C ASP A 95 44.63 17.16 5.42
N PRO A 96 44.39 18.12 4.47
CA PRO A 96 43.14 18.59 3.83
C PRO A 96 43.22 18.85 2.28
N ALA A 97 42.17 19.53 1.78
CA ALA A 97 41.69 19.72 0.41
C ALA A 97 42.20 20.92 -0.44
N ALA A 98 41.80 20.87 -1.74
CA ALA A 98 41.39 21.95 -2.67
C ALA A 98 42.47 22.74 -3.47
N PRO A 99 42.11 23.63 -4.45
CA PRO A 99 41.43 23.41 -5.75
C PRO A 99 42.04 24.25 -6.93
N ALA A 100 41.63 24.04 -8.21
CA ALA A 100 41.73 24.99 -9.36
C ALA A 100 41.24 24.30 -10.66
N LYS A 101 40.71 24.91 -11.74
CA LYS A 101 40.21 26.23 -12.15
C LYS A 101 39.55 26.00 -13.55
N ALA A 102 38.48 26.73 -13.87
CA ALA A 102 37.98 26.94 -15.25
C ALA A 102 38.97 27.86 -16.03
N THR A 103 39.03 27.96 -17.37
CA THR A 103 37.99 28.39 -18.35
C THR A 103 38.60 28.25 -19.81
N PRO A 104 38.02 28.78 -20.92
CA PRO A 104 37.55 28.03 -22.09
C PRO A 104 38.32 28.33 -23.41
N ASN A 105 37.94 27.74 -24.55
CA ASN A 105 38.10 28.36 -25.88
C ASN A 105 37.30 27.65 -26.99
N GLY A 106 36.42 28.41 -27.66
CA GLY A 106 36.58 28.78 -29.08
C GLY A 106 36.18 27.81 -30.20
N ASP A 107 34.99 28.08 -30.75
CA ASP A 107 34.44 27.84 -32.09
C ASP A 107 35.30 27.22 -33.22
N GLN A 108 34.71 26.28 -33.97
CA GLN A 108 34.52 26.45 -35.42
C GLN A 108 33.45 25.50 -35.97
N ALA A 109 32.45 26.10 -36.62
CA ALA A 109 31.44 25.42 -37.42
C ALA A 109 32.00 25.05 -38.80
N SER A 110 31.68 23.85 -39.29
CA SER A 110 31.62 23.57 -40.72
C SER A 110 30.41 22.68 -41.02
N THR A 111 29.59 23.19 -41.92
CA THR A 111 28.41 22.57 -42.53
C THR A 111 28.83 21.54 -43.57
N GLN A 112 28.37 20.29 -43.44
CA GLN A 112 28.21 19.35 -44.55
C GLN A 112 27.05 18.38 -44.27
N ALA A 113 26.16 18.22 -45.24
CA ALA A 113 25.17 17.16 -45.35
C ALA A 113 25.05 16.78 -46.84
N PRO A 114 24.53 15.60 -47.22
CA PRO A 114 24.52 14.30 -46.54
C PRO A 114 25.23 13.23 -47.38
N ALA A 115 25.79 12.19 -46.74
CA ALA A 115 26.19 10.96 -47.45
C ALA A 115 25.25 9.83 -47.06
N GLN A 116 24.42 9.40 -48.01
CA GLN A 116 23.72 8.12 -47.94
C GLN A 116 24.75 6.99 -48.07
N ALA A 117 24.86 6.17 -47.03
CA ALA A 117 25.45 4.84 -47.12
C ALA A 117 24.51 3.89 -46.39
N GLY A 118 23.77 3.10 -47.18
CA GLY A 118 23.08 1.92 -46.69
C GLY A 118 24.10 0.81 -46.44
N ALA A 119 24.04 0.20 -45.26
CA ALA A 119 24.53 -1.14 -44.99
C ALA A 119 23.87 -1.62 -43.69
N ASP A 120 23.30 -2.81 -43.75
CA ASP A 120 22.42 -3.45 -42.78
C ASP A 120 22.86 -3.26 -41.32
N ALA A 121 22.07 -2.50 -40.56
CA ALA A 121 22.06 -2.67 -39.12
C ALA A 121 21.51 -4.07 -38.82
N PRO A 122 22.21 -4.91 -38.04
CA PRO A 122 21.67 -6.22 -37.67
C PRO A 122 20.31 -5.98 -37.02
N THR A 123 19.28 -6.61 -37.59
CA THR A 123 17.93 -6.58 -37.02
C THR A 123 18.07 -7.00 -35.56
N PRO A 124 17.57 -6.21 -34.59
CA PRO A 124 17.58 -6.62 -33.20
C PRO A 124 16.95 -8.01 -33.11
N PRO A 125 17.51 -8.95 -32.33
CA PRO A 125 16.86 -10.23 -32.14
C PRO A 125 15.39 -9.99 -31.73
N PRO A 126 14.44 -10.74 -32.31
CA PRO A 126 13.03 -10.58 -31.97
C PRO A 126 12.89 -10.67 -30.44
N ALA A 127 12.08 -9.78 -29.88
CA ALA A 127 11.81 -9.78 -28.45
C ALA A 127 11.37 -11.20 -28.03
N PRO A 128 11.88 -11.72 -26.90
CA PRO A 128 11.51 -13.07 -26.45
C PRO A 128 9.98 -13.16 -26.33
N GLU A 129 9.40 -14.14 -27.02
CA GLU A 129 7.97 -14.38 -27.02
C GLU A 129 7.53 -14.76 -25.60
N LEU A 130 6.64 -13.97 -25.01
CA LEU A 130 6.17 -14.20 -23.66
C LEU A 130 5.19 -15.40 -23.66
N PRO A 131 5.24 -16.27 -22.64
CA PRO A 131 4.29 -17.36 -22.54
C PRO A 131 2.86 -16.82 -22.43
N SER A 132 1.93 -17.34 -23.24
CA SER A 132 0.51 -17.06 -23.09
C SER A 132 -0.12 -17.96 -22.03
N ILE A 133 -1.01 -17.39 -21.22
CA ILE A 133 -1.81 -18.10 -20.21
C ILE A 133 -3.30 -17.79 -20.44
N ASP A 134 -4.19 -18.58 -19.86
CA ASP A 134 -5.64 -18.36 -19.92
C ASP A 134 -6.20 -18.44 -18.50
N GLU A 135 -5.90 -17.40 -17.73
CA GLU A 135 -6.31 -17.25 -16.34
C GLU A 135 -7.30 -16.09 -16.21
N GLN A 136 -8.13 -16.12 -15.18
CA GLN A 136 -9.07 -15.03 -14.88
C GLN A 136 -9.06 -14.73 -13.39
N VAL A 137 -9.29 -13.47 -13.05
CA VAL A 137 -9.42 -13.04 -11.66
C VAL A 137 -10.60 -12.09 -11.51
N ASP A 138 -11.44 -12.38 -10.52
CA ASP A 138 -12.49 -11.44 -10.12
C ASP A 138 -11.88 -10.36 -9.23
N VAL A 139 -12.20 -9.10 -9.50
CA VAL A 139 -11.74 -7.96 -8.72
C VAL A 139 -12.95 -7.30 -8.07
N LEU A 140 -12.94 -7.22 -6.74
CA LEU A 140 -13.97 -6.57 -5.93
C LEU A 140 -13.60 -5.12 -5.65
N ILE A 141 -14.55 -4.22 -5.89
CA ILE A 141 -14.45 -2.79 -5.65
C ILE A 141 -15.66 -2.32 -4.82
N THR A 142 -15.44 -1.82 -3.61
CA THR A 142 -16.52 -1.32 -2.75
C THR A 142 -16.00 -0.28 -1.76
N MET A 143 -16.88 0.51 -1.16
CA MET A 143 -16.56 1.25 0.05
C MET A 143 -16.83 0.35 1.26
N MET A 144 -16.00 0.43 2.30
CA MET A 144 -16.22 -0.33 3.54
C MET A 144 -15.62 0.32 4.78
N ARG A 145 -16.03 -0.16 5.95
CA ARG A 145 -15.32 0.02 7.23
C ARG A 145 -14.60 -1.28 7.58
N PRO A 146 -13.25 -1.35 7.54
CA PRO A 146 -12.51 -2.62 7.63
C PRO A 146 -12.76 -3.37 8.93
N PHE A 147 -12.65 -2.69 10.07
CA PHE A 147 -12.78 -3.32 11.37
C PHE A 147 -14.22 -3.73 11.71
N GLN A 148 -15.22 -2.98 11.22
CA GLN A 148 -16.63 -3.35 11.38
C GLN A 148 -17.05 -4.43 10.38
N ASN A 149 -16.21 -4.75 9.39
CA ASN A 149 -16.54 -5.60 8.24
C ASN A 149 -17.90 -5.23 7.64
N GLN A 150 -18.06 -3.95 7.36
CA GLN A 150 -19.33 -3.36 6.93
C GLN A 150 -19.14 -2.69 5.56
N GLY A 151 -19.91 -3.13 4.57
CA GLY A 151 -19.99 -2.46 3.27
C GLY A 151 -20.66 -1.10 3.39
N LEU A 152 -20.33 -0.19 2.48
CA LEU A 152 -20.96 1.12 2.34
C LEU A 152 -21.30 1.36 0.87
N VAL A 153 -22.34 2.16 0.60
CA VAL A 153 -22.67 2.57 -0.76
C VAL A 153 -21.50 3.33 -1.36
N MET A 154 -21.16 2.97 -2.60
CA MET A 154 -20.10 3.59 -3.38
C MET A 154 -20.58 3.92 -4.79
N ASP A 155 -20.23 5.10 -5.27
CA ASP A 155 -20.36 5.43 -6.70
C ASP A 155 -19.24 4.78 -7.51
N MET A 156 -19.53 4.48 -8.77
CA MET A 156 -18.54 3.93 -9.69
C MET A 156 -17.30 4.84 -9.75
N PRO A 157 -16.08 4.26 -9.70
CA PRO A 157 -14.86 5.05 -9.79
C PRO A 157 -14.78 5.85 -11.10
N GLN A 158 -13.94 6.89 -11.14
CA GLN A 158 -13.70 7.62 -12.39
C GLN A 158 -12.62 6.98 -13.26
N LEU A 159 -11.78 6.13 -12.66
CA LEU A 159 -10.77 5.34 -13.36
C LEU A 159 -10.65 3.98 -12.69
N PHE A 160 -10.57 2.93 -13.51
CA PHE A 160 -10.11 1.60 -13.10
C PHE A 160 -9.23 1.04 -14.22
N ALA A 161 -8.02 0.59 -13.89
CA ALA A 161 -7.07 0.04 -14.85
C ALA A 161 -6.17 -1.02 -14.22
N ALA A 162 -5.62 -1.89 -15.06
CA ALA A 162 -4.53 -2.79 -14.72
C ALA A 162 -3.23 -2.32 -15.38
N LEU A 163 -2.15 -2.30 -14.61
CA LEU A 163 -0.79 -2.07 -15.07
C LEU A 163 -0.01 -3.39 -14.98
N ARG A 164 0.34 -3.97 -16.11
CA ARG A 164 1.06 -5.24 -16.19
C ARG A 164 2.55 -4.99 -16.38
N TYR A 165 3.34 -5.56 -15.48
CA TYR A 165 4.79 -5.57 -15.55
C TYR A 165 5.27 -7.00 -15.77
N ASP A 166 6.26 -7.17 -16.63
CA ASP A 166 6.90 -8.44 -16.92
C ASP A 166 8.42 -8.28 -17.08
N ASN A 167 9.09 -9.39 -17.35
CA ASN A 167 10.54 -9.40 -17.56
C ASN A 167 10.97 -8.69 -18.86
N ALA A 168 10.08 -8.51 -19.83
CA ALA A 168 10.34 -7.83 -21.09
C ALA A 168 9.98 -6.34 -21.06
N SER A 169 9.34 -5.86 -19.98
CA SER A 169 8.82 -4.50 -19.89
C SER A 169 9.95 -3.48 -19.99
N PRO A 170 9.85 -2.48 -20.88
CA PRO A 170 10.96 -1.58 -21.15
C PRO A 170 11.25 -0.69 -19.94
N VAL A 171 12.48 -0.20 -19.86
CA VAL A 171 12.89 0.78 -18.83
C VAL A 171 13.05 2.13 -19.51
N LYS A 172 12.39 3.14 -18.96
CA LYS A 172 12.51 4.54 -19.40
C LYS A 172 12.73 5.43 -18.18
N ASP A 173 13.74 6.28 -18.23
CA ASP A 173 14.10 7.20 -17.15
C ASP A 173 14.28 6.50 -15.78
N GLY A 174 14.82 5.28 -15.80
CA GLY A 174 15.02 4.45 -14.61
C GLY A 174 13.78 3.73 -14.08
N LEU A 175 12.61 3.94 -14.68
CA LEU A 175 11.35 3.32 -14.30
C LEU A 175 10.94 2.22 -15.29
N VAL A 176 10.50 1.08 -14.74
CA VAL A 176 9.89 0.01 -15.56
C VAL A 176 8.54 0.51 -16.07
N GLN A 177 8.33 0.41 -17.37
CA GLN A 177 7.11 0.85 -18.03
C GLN A 177 6.11 -0.30 -18.12
N PRO A 178 4.92 -0.19 -17.50
CA PRO A 178 3.90 -1.23 -17.63
C PRO A 178 3.18 -1.15 -18.97
N GLU A 179 2.61 -2.27 -19.37
CA GLU A 179 1.46 -2.28 -20.27
C GLU A 179 0.21 -1.88 -19.49
N ARG A 180 -0.56 -0.92 -20.00
CA ARG A 180 -1.80 -0.45 -19.36
C ARG A 180 -3.01 -1.00 -20.10
N ARG A 181 -3.96 -1.56 -19.35
CA ARG A 181 -5.30 -1.90 -19.81
C ARG A 181 -6.34 -1.13 -18.99
N ASP A 182 -7.15 -0.31 -19.65
CA ASP A 182 -8.28 0.35 -19.00
C ASP A 182 -9.41 -0.67 -18.79
N LEU A 183 -9.96 -0.71 -17.59
CA LEU A 183 -10.92 -1.72 -17.12
C LEU A 183 -12.27 -1.13 -16.72
N LEU A 184 -12.42 0.19 -16.73
CA LEU A 184 -13.65 0.84 -16.26
C LEU A 184 -14.91 0.38 -17.03
N GLY A 185 -14.75 0.06 -18.33
CA GLY A 185 -15.83 -0.48 -19.16
C GLY A 185 -16.18 -1.95 -18.89
N ASP A 186 -15.30 -2.68 -18.18
CA ASP A 186 -15.48 -4.09 -17.81
C ASP A 186 -16.13 -4.23 -16.41
N VAL A 187 -16.47 -3.11 -15.75
CA VAL A 187 -17.02 -3.10 -14.40
C VAL A 187 -18.54 -3.29 -14.43
N GLU A 188 -19.01 -4.22 -13.61
CA GLU A 188 -20.43 -4.53 -13.44
C GLU A 188 -20.89 -4.20 -12.00
N GLU A 189 -22.16 -3.82 -11.86
CA GLU A 189 -22.77 -3.66 -10.54
C GLU A 189 -23.03 -5.03 -9.91
N ILE A 190 -22.61 -5.18 -8.66
CA ILE A 190 -22.84 -6.40 -7.85
C ILE A 190 -23.33 -6.04 -6.45
N GLY A 191 -23.72 -7.04 -5.67
CA GLY A 191 -23.98 -6.90 -4.24
C GLY A 191 -22.82 -7.41 -3.38
N TYR A 192 -22.42 -6.65 -2.36
CA TYR A 192 -21.46 -7.10 -1.36
C TYR A 192 -21.76 -6.50 0.01
N LEU A 193 -21.78 -7.33 1.06
CA LEU A 193 -22.12 -6.93 2.45
C LEU A 193 -23.40 -6.06 2.53
N ASP A 194 -24.47 -6.50 1.86
CA ASP A 194 -25.78 -5.84 1.80
C ASP A 194 -25.75 -4.41 1.20
N GLN A 195 -24.70 -4.07 0.44
CA GLN A 195 -24.56 -2.79 -0.25
C GLN A 195 -24.28 -2.99 -1.73
N LYS A 196 -24.58 -1.94 -2.51
CA LYS A 196 -24.13 -1.82 -3.90
C LYS A 196 -22.60 -1.80 -3.92
N ALA A 197 -22.02 -2.66 -4.74
CA ALA A 197 -20.58 -2.76 -5.00
C ALA A 197 -20.34 -2.93 -6.50
N TRP A 198 -19.07 -3.04 -6.87
CA TRP A 198 -18.63 -3.16 -8.24
C TRP A 198 -17.70 -4.36 -8.37
N GLY A 199 -17.84 -5.11 -9.45
CA GLY A 199 -17.01 -6.27 -9.77
C GLY A 199 -16.47 -6.17 -11.19
N ALA A 200 -15.31 -6.75 -11.44
CA ALA A 200 -14.80 -6.95 -12.79
C ALA A 200 -14.16 -8.32 -12.89
N ASN A 201 -14.47 -9.07 -13.94
CA ASN A 201 -13.75 -10.28 -14.28
C ASN A 201 -12.62 -9.94 -15.27
N VAL A 202 -11.37 -10.10 -14.82
CA VAL A 202 -10.20 -9.67 -15.59
C VAL A 202 -9.49 -10.90 -16.15
N ALA A 203 -9.53 -11.04 -17.48
CA ALA A 203 -8.70 -12.00 -18.19
C ALA A 203 -7.20 -11.64 -18.09
N LEU A 204 -6.39 -12.63 -17.78
CA LEU A 204 -4.95 -12.57 -17.61
C LEU A 204 -4.33 -13.47 -18.68
N THR A 205 -3.79 -12.85 -19.74
CA THR A 205 -3.30 -13.58 -20.92
C THR A 205 -1.80 -13.82 -20.91
N THR A 206 -1.09 -13.16 -19.99
CA THR A 206 0.38 -13.18 -19.93
C THR A 206 0.83 -13.18 -18.47
N PRO A 207 1.82 -13.99 -18.07
CA PRO A 207 2.48 -13.85 -16.78
C PRO A 207 2.99 -12.43 -16.54
N GLY A 208 2.92 -11.99 -15.28
CA GLY A 208 3.26 -10.62 -14.94
C GLY A 208 2.89 -10.27 -13.51
N LEU A 209 3.41 -9.15 -13.04
CA LEU A 209 2.86 -8.46 -11.90
C LEU A 209 1.78 -7.50 -12.39
N TYR A 210 0.54 -7.74 -11.99
CA TYR A 210 -0.58 -6.86 -12.30
C TYR A 210 -0.82 -5.93 -11.12
N GLN A 211 -0.74 -4.62 -11.35
CA GLN A 211 -1.14 -3.62 -10.36
C GLN A 211 -2.49 -3.04 -10.78
N PHE A 212 -3.52 -3.31 -9.99
CA PHE A 212 -4.84 -2.71 -10.20
C PHE A 212 -4.89 -1.35 -9.52
N ILE A 213 -5.38 -0.36 -10.25
CA ILE A 213 -5.44 1.03 -9.79
C ILE A 213 -6.85 1.60 -9.95
N ILE A 214 -7.27 2.38 -8.95
CA ILE A 214 -8.52 3.15 -8.99
C ILE A 214 -8.22 4.61 -8.68
N GLU A 215 -8.88 5.49 -9.42
CA GLU A 215 -9.14 6.86 -8.98
C GLU A 215 -10.62 7.00 -8.65
N GLY A 216 -10.92 7.31 -7.39
CA GLY A 216 -12.28 7.56 -6.93
C GLY A 216 -12.76 8.95 -7.34
N ARG A 217 -14.09 9.09 -7.51
CA ARG A 217 -14.73 10.40 -7.57
C ARG A 217 -14.74 11.00 -6.17
N PRO A 218 -14.50 12.31 -6.00
CA PRO A 218 -14.67 12.94 -4.70
C PRO A 218 -16.10 12.76 -4.17
N TRP A 219 -16.27 12.34 -2.92
CA TRP A 219 -17.58 12.23 -2.26
C TRP A 219 -17.61 13.02 -0.95
N TRP A 220 -18.81 13.40 -0.53
CA TRP A 220 -19.01 14.15 0.70
C TRP A 220 -19.04 13.22 1.92
N ASP A 221 -18.12 13.41 2.87
CA ASP A 221 -18.19 12.80 4.20
C ASP A 221 -18.87 13.73 5.18
N ALA A 222 -20.18 13.52 5.38
CA ALA A 222 -20.99 14.33 6.28
C ALA A 222 -20.51 14.27 7.74
N ALA A 223 -19.88 13.16 8.16
CA ALA A 223 -19.40 13.02 9.53
C ALA A 223 -18.18 13.91 9.80
N GLN A 224 -17.37 14.19 8.77
CA GLN A 224 -16.18 15.02 8.86
C GLN A 224 -16.36 16.42 8.23
N GLY A 225 -17.49 16.67 7.56
CA GLY A 225 -17.78 17.96 6.93
C GLY A 225 -16.81 18.33 5.81
N GLN A 226 -16.29 17.32 5.08
CA GLN A 226 -15.31 17.50 4.01
C GLN A 226 -15.54 16.52 2.86
N PHE A 227 -14.99 16.84 1.70
CA PHE A 227 -14.86 15.88 0.61
C PHE A 227 -13.71 14.91 0.88
N LEU A 228 -13.85 13.69 0.38
CA LEU A 228 -12.81 12.67 0.34
C LEU A 228 -12.59 12.22 -1.09
N GLN A 229 -11.34 11.94 -1.46
CA GLN A 229 -11.00 11.30 -2.73
C GLN A 229 -9.93 10.23 -2.49
N HIS A 230 -10.16 9.02 -2.97
CA HIS A 230 -9.22 7.90 -2.84
C HIS A 230 -8.50 7.58 -4.14
N TYR A 231 -7.22 7.30 -4.00
CA TYR A 231 -6.28 6.80 -4.98
C TYR A 231 -5.84 5.42 -4.50
N VAL A 232 -6.33 4.35 -5.15
CA VAL A 232 -6.25 2.99 -4.60
C VAL A 232 -5.35 2.13 -5.47
N LYS A 233 -4.57 1.26 -4.84
CA LYS A 233 -3.69 0.30 -5.50
C LYS A 233 -3.76 -1.06 -4.79
N THR A 234 -3.71 -2.14 -5.57
CA THR A 234 -3.38 -3.48 -5.08
C THR A 234 -2.56 -4.22 -6.14
N MET A 235 -1.88 -5.30 -5.76
CA MET A 235 -0.96 -6.02 -6.63
C MET A 235 -1.27 -7.51 -6.64
N LEU A 236 -1.23 -8.11 -7.83
CA LEU A 236 -1.45 -9.53 -8.08
C LEU A 236 -0.25 -10.09 -8.85
N PRO A 237 0.66 -10.82 -8.20
CA PRO A 237 1.69 -11.59 -8.91
C PRO A 237 1.05 -12.78 -9.61
N VAL A 238 1.35 -12.94 -10.90
CA VAL A 238 0.89 -14.05 -11.73
C VAL A 238 2.09 -14.82 -12.24
N HIS A 239 2.12 -16.13 -11.93
CA HIS A 239 3.19 -17.07 -12.24
C HIS A 239 4.57 -16.60 -11.72
N GLY A 240 4.59 -16.07 -10.49
CA GLY A 240 5.82 -15.72 -9.77
C GLY A 240 6.56 -14.47 -10.29
N VAL A 241 5.95 -13.69 -11.17
CA VAL A 241 6.56 -12.43 -11.64
C VAL A 241 6.37 -11.33 -10.60
N GLU A 242 7.49 -10.74 -10.15
CA GLU A 242 7.48 -9.65 -9.17
C GLU A 242 7.97 -8.30 -9.70
N ARG A 243 8.60 -8.26 -10.88
CA ARG A 243 9.23 -7.04 -11.40
C ARG A 243 8.24 -5.87 -11.44
N GLY A 244 8.66 -4.70 -10.92
CA GLY A 244 7.84 -3.47 -10.90
C GLY A 244 7.09 -3.21 -9.59
N TRP A 245 7.10 -4.15 -8.63
CA TRP A 245 6.37 -3.98 -7.35
C TRP A 245 6.83 -2.77 -6.54
N ASP A 246 8.10 -2.40 -6.66
CA ASP A 246 8.77 -1.35 -5.90
C ASP A 246 8.69 0.02 -6.60
N GLN A 247 8.00 0.11 -7.75
CA GLN A 247 7.92 1.33 -8.54
C GLN A 247 6.63 2.13 -8.25
N PRO A 248 6.67 3.47 -8.33
CA PRO A 248 5.46 4.27 -8.37
C PRO A 248 4.65 3.97 -9.65
N VAL A 249 3.33 4.11 -9.57
CA VAL A 249 2.43 3.92 -10.72
C VAL A 249 2.00 5.24 -11.36
N GLY A 250 2.39 6.39 -10.78
CA GLY A 250 2.13 7.72 -11.33
C GLY A 250 0.77 8.30 -10.95
N GLN A 251 0.12 7.80 -9.88
CA GLN A 251 -1.08 8.45 -9.36
C GLN A 251 -0.72 9.75 -8.64
N THR A 252 -1.65 10.71 -8.62
CA THR A 252 -1.49 12.01 -7.93
C THR A 252 -1.08 11.82 -6.47
N PHE A 253 -1.66 10.85 -5.78
CA PHE A 253 -1.26 10.48 -4.43
C PHE A 253 -1.14 8.96 -4.35
N GLU A 254 0.01 8.44 -3.97
CA GLU A 254 0.21 6.99 -3.87
C GLU A 254 1.16 6.58 -2.75
N ILE A 255 1.13 5.29 -2.42
CA ILE A 255 2.10 4.64 -1.55
C ILE A 255 3.03 3.79 -2.43
N GLN A 256 4.33 4.10 -2.39
CA GLN A 256 5.37 3.23 -2.92
C GLN A 256 5.78 2.25 -1.83
N ALA A 257 5.66 0.95 -2.10
CA ALA A 257 6.04 -0.07 -1.14
C ALA A 257 7.57 -0.20 -1.07
N LEU A 258 8.12 -0.30 0.14
CA LEU A 258 9.53 -0.64 0.39
C LEU A 258 9.68 -2.09 0.91
N THR A 259 8.57 -2.69 1.33
CA THR A 259 8.43 -4.14 1.55
C THR A 259 7.53 -4.71 0.46
N ARG A 260 7.92 -5.82 -0.18
CA ARG A 260 7.10 -6.50 -1.20
C ARG A 260 5.69 -6.81 -0.65
N PRO A 261 4.61 -6.25 -1.23
CA PRO A 261 3.27 -6.26 -0.62
C PRO A 261 2.47 -7.55 -0.92
N PHE A 262 3.14 -8.64 -1.26
CA PHE A 262 2.56 -9.96 -1.54
C PHE A 262 3.52 -11.08 -1.12
N GLY A 263 2.97 -12.27 -0.90
CA GLY A 263 3.72 -13.38 -0.30
C GLY A 263 4.19 -13.09 1.13
N LEU A 264 3.45 -12.26 1.86
CA LEU A 264 3.73 -11.90 3.24
C LEU A 264 3.15 -12.97 4.16
N THR A 265 3.85 -13.34 5.24
CA THR A 265 3.32 -14.22 6.29
C THR A 265 3.32 -13.48 7.62
N ALA A 266 2.22 -13.56 8.37
CA ALA A 266 2.13 -12.91 9.67
C ALA A 266 3.07 -13.60 10.72
N PRO A 267 3.77 -12.82 11.57
CA PRO A 267 3.91 -11.36 11.51
C PRO A 267 4.89 -10.91 10.41
N ALA A 268 4.57 -9.81 9.73
CA ALA A 268 5.45 -9.18 8.73
C ALA A 268 5.68 -7.69 9.03
N LEU A 269 6.90 -7.19 8.81
CA LEU A 269 7.16 -5.75 8.76
C LEU A 269 6.76 -5.24 7.38
N PHE A 270 5.93 -4.21 7.32
CA PHE A 270 5.62 -3.47 6.11
C PHE A 270 6.18 -2.05 6.20
N THR A 271 6.88 -1.63 5.16
CA THR A 271 7.46 -0.29 5.02
C THR A 271 7.05 0.32 3.68
N GLY A 272 6.93 1.64 3.64
CA GLY A 272 6.54 2.36 2.42
C GLY A 272 6.88 3.85 2.47
N VAL A 273 6.73 4.51 1.33
CA VAL A 273 6.87 5.96 1.14
C VAL A 273 5.54 6.52 0.65
N ALA A 274 5.00 7.53 1.32
CA ALA A 274 3.87 8.29 0.79
C ALA A 274 4.38 9.32 -0.23
N LEU A 275 3.83 9.30 -1.44
CA LEU A 275 4.22 10.17 -2.54
C LEU A 275 3.03 11.04 -2.99
N LEU A 276 3.17 12.36 -2.92
CA LEU A 276 2.22 13.31 -3.49
C LEU A 276 2.87 13.96 -4.72
N ASN A 277 2.22 13.83 -5.88
CA ASN A 277 2.75 14.26 -7.18
C ASN A 277 4.17 13.72 -7.45
N GLY A 278 4.37 12.43 -7.14
CA GLY A 278 5.67 11.75 -7.29
C GLY A 278 6.76 12.18 -6.30
N LYS A 279 6.46 13.04 -5.32
CA LYS A 279 7.43 13.52 -4.33
C LYS A 279 7.13 12.96 -2.93
N PRO A 280 8.16 12.59 -2.14
CA PRO A 280 7.96 12.18 -0.75
C PRO A 280 7.18 13.20 0.06
N LEU A 281 6.16 12.73 0.78
CA LEU A 281 5.26 13.57 1.57
C LEU A 281 5.59 13.42 3.07
N PRO A 282 6.25 14.40 3.70
CA PRO A 282 6.58 14.34 5.12
C PRO A 282 5.40 14.66 6.03
N ASN A 283 5.41 14.13 7.25
CA ASN A 283 4.42 14.37 8.30
C ASN A 283 2.95 14.03 7.92
N ALA A 284 2.75 13.26 6.84
CA ALA A 284 1.44 12.74 6.46
C ALA A 284 0.93 11.77 7.52
N ALA A 285 -0.37 11.79 7.79
CA ALA A 285 -0.98 10.77 8.63
C ALA A 285 -1.05 9.46 7.84
N VAL A 286 -0.60 8.36 8.45
CA VAL A 286 -0.70 7.03 7.86
C VAL A 286 -1.44 6.12 8.84
N ARG A 287 -2.39 5.34 8.33
CA ARG A 287 -3.17 4.38 9.09
C ARG A 287 -3.02 2.99 8.47
N MET A 288 -3.13 1.97 9.31
CA MET A 288 -3.08 0.57 8.89
C MET A 288 -4.22 -0.19 9.57
N ALA A 289 -5.15 -0.71 8.77
CA ALA A 289 -6.34 -1.42 9.26
C ALA A 289 -6.49 -2.77 8.57
N ARG A 290 -6.88 -3.79 9.33
CA ARG A 290 -7.19 -5.13 8.81
C ARG A 290 -8.69 -5.29 8.68
N ILE A 291 -9.17 -5.99 7.65
CA ILE A 291 -10.56 -6.43 7.61
C ILE A 291 -10.79 -7.46 8.71
N ASN A 292 -11.72 -7.17 9.61
CA ASN A 292 -12.07 -8.02 10.75
C ASN A 292 -13.21 -8.98 10.37
N THR A 293 -12.91 -9.94 9.49
CA THR A 293 -13.90 -10.94 9.03
C THR A 293 -14.43 -11.79 10.18
N GLU A 294 -13.63 -11.99 11.22
CA GLU A 294 -13.97 -12.75 12.41
C GLU A 294 -14.87 -11.99 13.40
N LYS A 295 -15.19 -10.72 13.14
CA LYS A 295 -16.01 -9.86 14.00
C LYS A 295 -15.50 -9.80 15.45
N ARG A 296 -14.18 -9.82 15.62
CA ARG A 296 -13.54 -9.72 16.94
C ARG A 296 -13.84 -8.35 17.54
N THR A 297 -14.18 -8.30 18.82
CA THR A 297 -14.31 -7.07 19.58
C THR A 297 -12.95 -6.63 20.13
N VAL A 298 -12.73 -5.33 20.23
CA VAL A 298 -11.52 -4.77 20.84
C VAL A 298 -11.87 -3.82 21.99
N PRO A 299 -10.96 -3.59 22.96
CA PRO A 299 -11.26 -2.79 24.14
C PRO A 299 -11.62 -1.33 23.84
N THR A 300 -11.03 -0.75 22.78
CA THR A 300 -11.27 0.65 22.39
C THR A 300 -11.17 0.81 20.87
N PRO A 301 -11.76 1.86 20.28
CA PRO A 301 -11.58 2.18 18.85
C PRO A 301 -10.12 2.31 18.40
N TRP A 302 -9.21 2.67 19.32
CA TRP A 302 -7.77 2.77 19.05
C TRP A 302 -7.08 1.43 18.75
N HIS A 303 -7.77 0.31 19.00
CA HIS A 303 -7.30 -1.03 18.65
C HIS A 303 -7.85 -1.52 17.31
N GLU A 304 -8.75 -0.77 16.67
CA GLU A 304 -9.32 -1.11 15.36
C GLU A 304 -8.34 -0.88 14.21
N GLU A 305 -7.42 0.08 14.39
CA GLU A 305 -6.39 0.47 13.42
C GLU A 305 -5.10 0.90 14.12
N LEU A 306 -3.98 0.82 13.41
CA LEU A 306 -2.72 1.42 13.82
C LEU A 306 -2.56 2.79 13.16
N SER A 307 -1.95 3.76 13.85
CA SER A 307 -1.67 5.08 13.29
C SER A 307 -0.19 5.46 13.44
N ALA A 308 0.38 6.04 12.39
CA ALA A 308 1.72 6.58 12.34
C ALA A 308 1.75 7.89 11.54
N ARG A 309 2.94 8.49 11.44
CA ARG A 309 3.21 9.62 10.56
C ARG A 309 4.44 9.34 9.72
N THR A 310 4.49 9.90 8.52
CA THR A 310 5.69 9.82 7.69
C THR A 310 6.82 10.69 8.23
N ASP A 311 8.05 10.23 8.06
CA ASP A 311 9.25 11.01 8.37
C ASP A 311 9.57 12.06 7.30
N LYS A 312 10.74 12.70 7.39
CA LYS A 312 11.18 13.73 6.42
C LYS A 312 11.33 13.21 4.99
N ALA A 313 11.58 11.91 4.83
CA ALA A 313 11.72 11.24 3.54
C ALA A 313 10.40 10.58 3.11
N GLY A 314 9.27 10.90 3.75
CA GLY A 314 7.96 10.33 3.44
C GLY A 314 7.79 8.88 3.89
N GLN A 315 8.75 8.32 4.66
CA GLN A 315 8.77 6.90 5.01
C GLN A 315 7.96 6.61 6.26
N PHE A 316 7.43 5.39 6.34
CA PHE A 316 6.71 4.87 7.50
C PHE A 316 6.91 3.35 7.63
N SER A 317 6.48 2.78 8.77
CA SER A 317 6.57 1.34 9.03
C SER A 317 5.46 0.83 9.94
N PHE A 318 4.97 -0.39 9.70
CA PHE A 318 3.98 -1.09 10.51
C PHE A 318 4.31 -2.57 10.65
N ILE A 319 3.88 -3.20 11.74
CA ILE A 319 3.88 -4.65 11.87
C ILE A 319 2.48 -5.18 11.54
N LEU A 320 2.39 -6.01 10.51
CA LEU A 320 1.18 -6.73 10.12
C LEU A 320 1.16 -8.06 10.89
N ASN A 321 0.50 -8.06 12.04
CA ASN A 321 0.62 -9.12 13.04
C ASN A 321 -0.42 -10.26 12.89
N GLN A 322 -1.33 -10.16 11.93
CA GLN A 322 -2.42 -11.12 11.73
C GLN A 322 -2.65 -11.40 10.25
N PRO A 323 -3.10 -12.62 9.89
CA PRO A 323 -3.40 -12.97 8.52
C PRO A 323 -4.70 -12.35 8.02
N GLY A 324 -4.76 -11.98 6.75
CA GLY A 324 -5.94 -11.39 6.10
C GLY A 324 -5.60 -10.18 5.24
N TRP A 325 -6.64 -9.49 4.76
CA TRP A 325 -6.51 -8.26 3.99
C TRP A 325 -6.25 -7.05 4.89
N TRP A 326 -5.18 -6.32 4.58
CA TRP A 326 -4.78 -5.08 5.23
C TRP A 326 -4.84 -3.90 4.25
N CYS A 327 -5.29 -2.75 4.74
CA CYS A 327 -5.29 -1.48 4.03
C CYS A 327 -4.32 -0.52 4.71
N CYS A 328 -3.32 -0.06 3.95
CA CYS A 328 -2.51 1.09 4.33
C CYS A 328 -3.12 2.35 3.72
N THR A 329 -3.36 3.38 4.53
CA THR A 329 -3.96 4.64 4.08
C THR A 329 -3.07 5.81 4.50
N ALA A 330 -2.47 6.52 3.53
CA ALA A 330 -1.85 7.81 3.76
C ALA A 330 -2.84 8.93 3.44
N MET A 331 -2.86 10.01 4.21
CA MET A 331 -3.82 11.11 4.06
C MET A 331 -3.14 12.47 4.00
N THR A 332 -3.69 13.37 3.18
CA THR A 332 -3.26 14.76 3.08
C THR A 332 -4.42 15.67 2.65
N PRO A 333 -4.45 16.96 3.05
CA PRO A 333 -5.35 17.92 2.44
C PRO A 333 -5.11 18.04 0.93
N GLY A 334 -6.18 18.22 0.17
CA GLY A 334 -6.17 18.61 -1.23
C GLY A 334 -6.77 20.00 -1.44
N ASP A 335 -6.88 20.41 -2.70
CA ASP A 335 -7.52 21.69 -3.05
C ASP A 335 -9.02 21.64 -2.74
N PRO A 336 -9.60 22.66 -2.07
CA PRO A 336 -11.01 22.67 -1.73
C PRO A 336 -11.93 22.51 -2.94
N LEU A 337 -13.03 21.78 -2.77
CA LEU A 337 -14.06 21.61 -3.79
C LEU A 337 -15.29 22.45 -3.47
N LYS A 338 -16.09 22.76 -4.50
CA LYS A 338 -17.33 23.50 -4.34
C LYS A 338 -18.42 22.59 -3.74
N GLY A 339 -18.97 22.99 -2.60
CA GLY A 339 -20.09 22.32 -1.95
C GLY A 339 -21.42 22.56 -2.68
N SER A 340 -22.47 21.86 -2.25
CA SER A 340 -23.83 22.04 -2.76
C SER A 340 -24.41 23.44 -2.47
N ASP A 341 -23.91 24.11 -1.42
CA ASP A 341 -24.19 25.51 -1.07
C ASP A 341 -23.39 26.52 -1.93
N GLY A 342 -22.55 26.03 -2.83
CA GLY A 342 -21.67 26.81 -3.67
C GLY A 342 -20.41 27.36 -2.96
N GLN A 343 -20.21 27.06 -1.68
CA GLN A 343 -19.06 27.49 -0.91
C GLN A 343 -17.90 26.48 -1.02
N PRO A 344 -16.63 26.92 -0.90
CA PRO A 344 -15.51 25.99 -0.84
C PRO A 344 -15.60 25.13 0.43
N LYS A 345 -15.44 23.81 0.27
CA LYS A 345 -15.35 22.83 1.35
C LYS A 345 -14.00 22.12 1.29
N PRO A 346 -13.41 21.75 2.44
CA PRO A 346 -12.14 21.02 2.46
C PRO A 346 -12.23 19.72 1.66
N LEU A 347 -11.11 19.33 1.05
CA LEU A 347 -10.90 18.03 0.45
C LEU A 347 -9.76 17.33 1.20
N SER A 348 -9.96 16.07 1.56
CA SER A 348 -8.88 15.19 2.00
C SER A 348 -8.64 14.11 0.95
N LEU A 349 -7.40 14.00 0.51
CA LEU A 349 -6.93 12.94 -0.38
C LEU A 349 -6.47 11.75 0.44
N GLY A 350 -6.72 10.54 -0.04
CA GLY A 350 -6.25 9.29 0.54
C GLY A 350 -5.55 8.42 -0.49
N ALA A 351 -4.30 8.03 -0.23
CA ALA A 351 -3.59 7.00 -0.97
C ALA A 351 -3.74 5.66 -0.22
N LEU A 352 -4.35 4.68 -0.88
CA LEU A 352 -4.70 3.38 -0.29
C LEU A 352 -3.92 2.27 -0.99
N LEU A 353 -3.27 1.41 -0.21
CA LEU A 353 -2.63 0.19 -0.70
C LEU A 353 -3.18 -1.03 0.04
N TRP A 354 -3.78 -1.95 -0.70
CA TRP A 354 -4.29 -3.22 -0.19
C TRP A 354 -3.29 -4.35 -0.40
N MET A 355 -3.06 -5.13 0.66
CA MET A 355 -2.18 -6.30 0.65
C MET A 355 -2.75 -7.43 1.48
N TYR A 356 -2.51 -8.66 1.05
CA TYR A 356 -2.87 -9.85 1.81
C TYR A 356 -1.67 -10.37 2.60
N VAL A 357 -1.92 -10.81 3.83
CA VAL A 357 -0.94 -11.45 4.70
C VAL A 357 -1.39 -12.86 4.99
N ASP A 358 -0.58 -13.85 4.66
CA ASP A 358 -0.86 -15.27 4.87
C ASP A 358 -0.70 -15.67 6.35
N GLY A 359 -1.48 -16.66 6.76
CA GLY A 359 -1.24 -17.39 8.00
C GLY A 359 -0.11 -18.40 7.81
N GLN A 360 0.59 -18.74 8.89
CA GLN A 360 1.68 -19.74 8.88
C GLN A 360 1.28 -21.09 8.27
N ALA A 361 0.00 -21.48 8.39
CA ALA A 361 -0.53 -22.72 7.82
C ALA A 361 -0.87 -22.60 6.33
N ASP A 362 -1.26 -21.41 5.87
CA ASP A 362 -1.70 -21.15 4.49
C ASP A 362 -0.49 -20.98 3.56
N ALA A 363 0.58 -20.36 4.06
CA ALA A 363 1.84 -20.20 3.32
C ALA A 363 2.49 -21.53 2.91
N ARG A 364 2.15 -22.65 3.56
CA ARG A 364 2.68 -23.99 3.22
C ARG A 364 1.90 -24.71 2.13
N LYS A 365 0.73 -24.18 1.74
CA LYS A 365 -0.20 -24.83 0.79
C LYS A 365 -0.17 -24.20 -0.61
N ARG A 366 0.49 -23.05 -0.78
CA ARG A 366 0.67 -22.41 -2.07
C ARG A 366 1.94 -22.91 -2.76
#